data_AF-A0A699QCW9-F1
#
_entry.id   AF-A0A699QCW9-F1
#
_cell.length_a   1.000
_cell.length_b   1.000
_cell.length_c   1.000
_cell.angle_alpha   90.00
_cell.angle_beta   90.00
_cell.angle_gamma   90.00
#
_symmetry.space_group_name_H-M   'P 1'
#
loop_
_entity.id
_entity.type
_entity.pdbx_description
1 polymer ?
#
loop_
_entity_poly.entity_id
_entity_poly.type
_entity_poly.pdbx_seq_one_letter_code
_entity_poly.pdbx_strand_id
1 'polypeptide(L)'
;TKIESLDWCKYVCMCLKMSKINWIRDGENSYFSGPLTALTLMYLISTKCDSIFVPRERPAIKHWTTELIKKREIFEISNGGFGLLHLYSDDSSDDDIFEREYFHM
;
A
#
# COMPACT_ATOMS: atom_id res chain seq x y z
N THR A 1 -19.31 23.18 -0.96
CA THR A 1 -18.37 22.57 -0.01
C THR A 1 -16.96 22.91 -0.46
N LYS A 2 -16.14 23.52 0.38
CA LYS A 2 -14.74 23.81 0.05
C LYS A 2 -13.96 22.50 0.10
N ILE A 3 -13.32 22.12 -1.01
CA ILE A 3 -12.56 20.87 -1.15
C ILE A 3 -11.45 20.76 -0.08
N GLU A 4 -10.87 21.89 0.29
CA GLU A 4 -9.85 22.06 1.33
C GLU A 4 -10.31 21.71 2.76
N SER A 5 -11.60 21.79 3.07
CA SER A 5 -12.13 21.51 4.42
C SER A 5 -12.62 20.07 4.59
N LEU A 6 -12.41 19.21 3.59
CA LEU A 6 -12.87 17.84 3.63
C LEU A 6 -11.88 16.97 4.40
N ASP A 7 -12.38 16.19 5.36
CA ASP A 7 -11.59 15.12 5.97
C ASP A 7 -11.45 13.97 4.96
N TRP A 8 -10.36 13.99 4.21
CA TRP A 8 -10.04 13.02 3.17
C TRP A 8 -9.89 11.60 3.72
N CYS A 9 -9.34 11.45 4.93
CA CYS A 9 -9.21 10.14 5.57
C CYS A 9 -10.59 9.56 5.85
N LYS A 10 -11.49 10.35 6.45
CA LYS A 10 -12.87 9.93 6.71
C LYS A 10 -13.63 9.63 5.42
N TYR A 11 -13.42 10.43 4.38
CA TYR A 11 -14.04 10.20 3.07
C TYR A 11 -13.56 8.90 2.42
N VAL A 12 -12.25 8.63 2.40
CA VAL A 12 -11.68 7.37 1.88
C VAL A 12 -12.20 6.17 2.67
N CYS A 13 -12.24 6.25 4.00
CA CYS A 13 -12.83 5.21 4.85
C CYS A 13 -14.33 4.99 4.56
N MET A 14 -15.08 6.06 4.30
CA MET A 14 -16.49 5.97 3.90
C MET A 14 -16.63 5.28 2.54
N CYS A 15 -15.83 5.66 1.54
CA CYS A 15 -15.82 5.01 0.23
C CYS A 15 -15.51 3.52 0.35
N LEU A 16 -14.49 3.16 1.13
CA LEU A 16 -14.13 1.76 1.43
C LEU A 16 -15.31 0.98 2.01
N LYS A 17 -15.99 1.55 3.01
CA LYS A 17 -17.16 0.93 3.65
C LYS A 17 -18.29 0.71 2.64
N MET A 18 -18.61 1.71 1.84
CA MET A 18 -19.69 1.63 0.84
C MET A 18 -19.38 0.62 -0.26
N SER A 19 -18.15 0.59 -0.76
CA SER A 19 -17.72 -0.38 -1.77
C SER A 19 -17.70 -1.81 -1.23
N LYS A 20 -17.43 -2.01 0.06
CA LYS A 20 -17.50 -3.32 0.70
C LYS A 20 -18.94 -3.82 0.90
N ILE A 21 -19.88 -2.95 1.29
CA ILE A 21 -21.29 -3.31 1.51
C ILE A 21 -21.93 -3.86 0.24
N ASN A 22 -21.63 -3.24 -0.90
CA ASN A 22 -22.20 -3.63 -2.19
C ASN A 22 -21.43 -4.77 -2.88
N TRP A 23 -20.34 -5.25 -2.28
CA TRP A 23 -19.51 -6.29 -2.85
C TRP A 23 -19.83 -7.67 -2.27
N ILE A 24 -20.38 -8.54 -3.13
CA ILE A 24 -20.58 -9.96 -2.89
C ILE A 24 -19.35 -10.70 -3.42
N ARG A 25 -18.68 -11.45 -2.55
CA ARG A 25 -17.57 -12.32 -2.97
C ARG A 25 -18.13 -13.38 -3.93
N ASP A 26 -17.51 -13.50 -5.11
CA ASP A 26 -17.87 -14.45 -6.18
C ASP A 26 -19.24 -14.23 -6.85
N GLY A 27 -19.85 -13.05 -6.66
CA GLY A 27 -21.09 -12.69 -7.35
C GLY A 27 -20.85 -12.35 -8.83
N GLU A 28 -21.75 -12.81 -9.70
CA GLU A 28 -21.75 -12.44 -11.11
C GLU A 28 -21.92 -10.90 -11.22
N ASN A 29 -21.01 -10.22 -11.92
CA ASN A 29 -20.90 -8.75 -11.99
C ASN A 29 -20.64 -8.01 -10.66
N SER A 30 -20.21 -8.71 -9.60
CA SER A 30 -19.87 -8.12 -8.30
C SER A 30 -18.38 -7.77 -8.21
N TYR A 31 -17.98 -6.72 -8.94
CA TYR A 31 -16.60 -6.21 -8.91
C TYR A 31 -16.38 -5.27 -7.72
N PHE A 32 -15.24 -5.39 -7.05
CA PHE A 32 -14.87 -4.41 -6.02
C PHE A 32 -14.50 -3.08 -6.68
N SER A 33 -15.43 -2.13 -6.67
CA SER A 33 -15.25 -0.77 -7.21
C SER A 33 -14.67 0.23 -6.20
N GLY A 34 -14.21 -0.26 -5.04
CA GLY A 34 -13.60 0.57 -4.01
C GLY A 34 -12.24 1.10 -4.41
N PRO A 35 -11.59 1.87 -3.52
CA PRO A 35 -10.27 2.44 -3.76
C PRO A 35 -9.20 1.34 -3.64
N LEU A 36 -9.26 0.33 -4.52
CA LEU A 36 -8.35 -0.81 -4.58
C LEU A 36 -6.91 -0.32 -4.67
N THR A 37 -6.64 0.67 -5.52
CA THR A 37 -5.33 1.31 -5.63
C THR A 37 -4.86 1.89 -4.29
N ALA A 38 -5.74 2.50 -3.49
CA ALA A 38 -5.37 3.01 -2.18
C ALA A 38 -5.04 1.87 -1.21
N LEU A 39 -5.83 0.78 -1.20
CA LEU A 39 -5.55 -0.41 -0.39
C LEU A 39 -4.24 -1.07 -0.78
N THR A 40 -3.99 -1.23 -2.08
CA THR A 40 -2.73 -1.75 -2.62
C THR A 40 -1.57 -0.87 -2.19
N LEU A 41 -1.63 0.44 -2.38
CA LEU A 41 -0.57 1.35 -1.97
C LEU A 41 -0.36 1.34 -0.44
N MET A 42 -1.43 1.28 0.36
CA MET A 42 -1.34 1.17 1.82
C MET A 42 -0.67 -0.14 2.25
N TYR A 43 -1.01 -1.26 1.62
CA TYR A 43 -0.36 -2.54 1.86
C TYR A 43 1.13 -2.48 1.52
N LEU A 44 1.48 -1.93 0.35
CA LEU A 44 2.86 -1.85 -0.12
C LEU A 44 3.77 -1.01 0.79
N ILE A 45 3.26 0.08 1.36
CA ILE A 45 4.02 0.94 2.28
C ILE A 45 4.04 0.45 3.73
N SER A 46 3.14 -0.47 4.09
CA SER A 46 3.03 -0.98 5.46
C SER A 46 3.84 -2.24 5.68
N THR A 47 4.28 -2.93 4.63
CA THR A 47 4.96 -4.23 4.69
C THR A 47 6.37 -4.20 4.08
N LYS A 48 7.31 -4.88 4.74
CA LYS A 48 8.72 -5.01 4.33
C LYS A 48 8.87 -6.12 3.29
N CYS A 49 9.44 -5.79 2.13
CA CYS A 49 9.69 -6.74 1.04
C CYS A 49 11.16 -6.68 0.66
N ASP A 50 11.94 -7.68 1.10
CA ASP A 50 13.41 -7.66 0.92
C ASP A 50 13.84 -7.92 -0.53
N SER A 51 12.95 -8.46 -1.37
CA SER A 51 13.25 -8.72 -2.79
C SER A 51 13.14 -7.47 -3.67
N ILE A 52 12.43 -6.44 -3.21
CA ILE A 52 12.14 -5.23 -3.98
C ILE A 52 12.33 -4.02 -3.10
N PHE A 53 13.38 -3.26 -3.39
CA PHE A 53 13.65 -2.01 -2.72
C PHE A 53 12.92 -0.85 -3.40
N VAL A 54 11.97 -0.24 -2.68
CA VAL A 54 11.29 1.01 -3.07
C VAL A 54 11.37 1.98 -1.89
N PRO A 55 11.84 3.22 -2.09
CA PRO A 55 11.86 4.23 -1.03
C PRO A 55 10.48 4.42 -0.40
N ARG A 56 10.41 4.39 0.94
CA ARG A 56 9.18 4.58 1.72
C ARG A 56 8.88 6.07 1.90
N GLU A 57 8.62 6.76 0.78
CA GLU A 57 8.28 8.18 0.79
C GLU A 57 6.79 8.41 0.56
N ARG A 58 6.29 9.56 1.05
CA ARG A 58 4.91 10.00 0.81
C ARG A 58 4.88 11.09 -0.27
N PRO A 59 3.96 11.00 -1.25
CA PRO A 59 3.00 9.92 -1.45
C PRO A 59 3.63 8.69 -2.15
N ALA A 60 3.24 7.49 -1.70
CA ALA A 60 3.75 6.21 -2.19
C ALA A 60 3.67 6.04 -3.71
N ILE A 61 2.64 6.61 -4.32
CA ILE A 61 2.39 6.54 -5.77
C ILE A 61 3.50 7.15 -6.63
N LYS A 62 4.38 7.99 -6.05
CA LYS A 62 5.54 8.53 -6.77
C LYS A 62 6.58 7.47 -7.12
N HIS A 63 6.67 6.43 -6.31
CA HIS A 63 7.74 5.43 -6.40
C HIS A 63 7.23 4.04 -6.78
N TRP A 64 5.97 3.74 -6.49
CA TRP A 64 5.34 2.46 -6.86
C TRP A 64 4.79 2.49 -8.29
N THR A 65 5.57 2.00 -9.25
CA THR A 65 5.13 1.77 -10.63
C THR A 65 4.37 0.43 -10.76
N THR A 66 3.53 0.30 -11.79
CA THR A 66 2.84 -0.96 -12.10
C THR A 66 3.81 -2.13 -12.27
N GLU A 67 5.00 -1.89 -12.81
CA GLU A 67 6.03 -2.93 -12.96
C GLU A 67 6.56 -3.40 -11.60
N LEU A 68 6.86 -2.48 -10.68
CA LEU A 68 7.31 -2.81 -9.32
C LEU A 68 6.23 -3.56 -8.53
N ILE A 69 4.97 -3.13 -8.67
CA ILE A 69 3.83 -3.80 -8.05
C ILE A 69 3.70 -5.24 -8.56
N LYS A 70 3.81 -5.45 -9.88
CA LYS A 70 3.77 -6.79 -10.48
C LYS A 70 4.93 -7.69 -10.06
N LYS A 71 6.15 -7.14 -10.01
CA LYS A 71 7.32 -7.89 -9.51
C LYS A 71 7.07 -8.37 -8.08
N ARG A 72 6.48 -7.51 -7.25
CA ARG A 72 6.18 -7.85 -5.86
C ARG A 72 5.06 -8.87 -5.72
N GLU A 73 4.02 -8.75 -6.52
CA GLU A 73 2.94 -9.74 -6.61
C GLU A 73 3.49 -11.13 -6.95
N ILE A 74 4.34 -11.24 -7.98
CA ILE A 74 4.93 -12.53 -8.37
C ILE A 74 5.77 -13.10 -7.23
N PHE A 75 6.58 -12.27 -6.57
CA PHE A 75 7.40 -12.67 -5.44
C PHE A 75 6.55 -13.18 -4.25
N GLU A 76 5.50 -12.45 -3.86
CA GLU A 76 4.66 -12.89 -2.74
C GLU A 76 3.92 -14.19 -3.08
N ILE A 77 3.41 -14.32 -4.32
CA ILE A 77 2.79 -15.57 -4.79
C ILE A 77 3.77 -16.74 -4.75
N SER A 78 5.02 -16.56 -5.22
CA SER A 78 6.04 -17.62 -5.18
C SER A 78 6.45 -17.99 -3.76
N ASN A 79 6.26 -17.09 -2.80
CA ASN A 79 6.68 -17.23 -1.40
C ASN A 79 5.54 -17.62 -0.46
N GLY A 80 4.45 -18.20 -0.99
CA GLY A 80 3.34 -18.74 -0.19
C GLY A 80 2.09 -17.84 -0.13
N GLY A 81 2.08 -16.74 -0.88
CA GLY A 81 0.94 -15.83 -1.02
C GLY A 81 1.11 -14.51 -0.27
N PHE A 82 0.10 -13.65 -0.42
CA PHE A 82 0.06 -12.31 0.20
C PHE A 82 -0.18 -12.38 1.72
N GLY A 83 0.27 -11.35 2.43
CA GLY A 83 0.00 -11.14 3.86
C GLY A 83 0.96 -11.85 4.82
N LEU A 84 2.04 -12.44 4.29
CA LEU A 84 3.07 -13.13 5.08
C LEU A 84 4.27 -12.24 5.45
N LEU A 85 4.35 -11.06 4.86
CA LEU A 85 5.44 -10.12 5.09
C LEU A 85 5.28 -9.38 6.41
N HIS A 86 6.42 -9.06 7.04
CA HIS A 86 6.44 -8.26 8.26
C HIS A 86 5.97 -6.83 7.98
N LEU A 87 5.25 -6.24 8.95
CA LEU A 87 4.93 -4.83 8.90
C LEU A 87 6.18 -3.98 9.20
N TYR A 88 6.22 -2.76 8.67
CA TYR A 88 7.09 -1.74 9.24
C TYR A 88 6.66 -1.50 10.68
N SER A 89 7.61 -1.58 11.61
CA SER A 89 7.44 -1.01 12.94
C SER A 89 7.04 0.45 12.79
N ASP A 90 6.16 0.93 13.66
CA ASP A 90 5.69 2.31 13.69
C ASP A 90 6.79 3.20 14.29
N ASP A 91 7.98 3.14 13.69
CA ASP A 91 9.16 3.85 14.16
C ASP A 91 9.07 5.27 13.63
N SER A 92 8.47 6.10 14.47
CA SER A 92 8.58 7.55 14.46
C SER A 92 10.00 7.98 14.88
N SER A 93 11.02 7.49 14.19
CA SER A 93 12.38 7.95 14.36
C SER A 93 13.03 8.16 13.00
N ASP A 94 13.46 9.39 12.77
CA ASP A 94 14.22 9.90 11.61
C ASP A 94 15.61 9.23 11.43
N ASP A 95 15.82 8.02 11.97
CA ASP A 95 17.11 7.35 12.08
C ASP A 95 17.46 6.44 10.89
N ASP A 96 16.51 6.14 9.99
CA ASP A 96 16.75 5.31 8.79
C ASP A 96 17.48 6.06 7.66
N ILE A 97 17.69 7.38 7.78
CA ILE A 97 18.47 8.17 6.83
C ILE A 97 19.98 7.95 7.05
N PHE A 98 20.43 7.68 8.28
CA PHE A 98 21.85 7.58 8.60
C PHE A 98 22.49 6.22 8.25
N GLU A 99 21.73 5.13 8.23
CA GLU A 99 22.26 3.79 7.92
C GLU A 99 22.60 3.61 6.41
N ARG A 100 21.99 4.39 5.50
CA ARG A 100 22.30 4.30 4.06
C ARG A 100 23.56 5.04 3.64
N GLU A 101 23.98 6.07 4.36
CA GLU A 101 25.21 6.81 4.07
C GLU A 101 26.47 6.00 4.46
N TYR A 102 26.37 5.08 5.42
CA TYR A 102 27.52 4.28 5.89
C TYR A 102 27.87 3.08 5.01
N PHE A 103 26.92 2.54 4.23
CA PHE A 103 27.15 1.37 3.37
C PHE A 103 27.55 1.72 1.93
N HIS A 104 27.75 3.01 1.61
CA HIS A 104 28.20 3.50 0.29
C HIS A 104 29.49 4.34 0.34
N MET A 105 30.26 4.27 1.43
CA MET A 105 31.65 4.76 1.49
C MET A 105 32.65 3.62 1.50
#